data_AF-A0A538JC82-F1
#
_entry.id   AF-A0A538JC82-F1
#
_cell.length_a   1.000
_cell.length_b   1.000
_cell.length_c   1.000
_cell.angle_alpha   90.00
_cell.angle_beta   90.00
_cell.angle_gamma   90.00
#
_symmetry.space_group_name_H-M   'P 1'
#
loop_
_entity.id
_entity.type
_entity.pdbx_description
1 polymer ?
#
loop_
_entity_poly.entity_id
_entity_poly.type
_entity_poly.pdbx_seq_one_letter_code
_entity_poly.pdbx_strand_id
1 'polypeptide(L)'
;MDSLAGHFLIASPAILDPNFERAVVLITAHTDEGAVGVILNRCSSATVGEAVPQLAPVIDIDEPVFVGGPVNPDGVAVLAEFEDPD
;
A
#
# COMPACT_ATOMS: atom_id res chain seq x y z
N MET A 1 6.19 -22.27 8.56
CA MET A 1 5.85 -21.81 7.19
C MET A 1 6.78 -20.64 6.93
N ASP A 2 7.38 -20.53 5.75
CA ASP A 2 8.22 -19.36 5.47
C ASP A 2 7.31 -18.14 5.30
N SER A 3 7.66 -17.03 5.95
CA SER A 3 6.90 -15.78 5.85
C SER A 3 6.99 -15.23 4.42
N LEU A 4 5.92 -14.58 3.97
CA LEU A 4 5.84 -13.90 2.67
C LEU A 4 6.05 -12.39 2.81
N ALA A 5 6.38 -11.90 4.01
CA ALA A 5 6.73 -10.50 4.20
C ALA A 5 7.84 -10.08 3.21
N GLY A 6 7.70 -8.90 2.62
CA GLY A 6 8.59 -8.39 1.57
C GLY A 6 8.31 -8.94 0.16
N HIS A 7 7.38 -9.88 -0.02
CA HIS A 7 7.02 -10.39 -1.34
C HIS A 7 5.85 -9.60 -1.96
N PHE A 8 5.79 -9.62 -3.29
CA PHE A 8 4.64 -9.11 -4.04
C PHE A 8 3.68 -10.23 -4.41
N LEU A 9 2.38 -9.98 -4.20
CA LEU A 9 1.31 -10.74 -4.83
C LEU A 9 0.85 -9.99 -6.09
N ILE A 10 0.88 -10.66 -7.23
CA ILE A 10 0.45 -10.11 -8.50
C ILE A 10 -0.87 -10.74 -8.88
N ALA A 11 -1.92 -9.93 -9.03
CA ALA A 11 -3.22 -10.41 -9.44
C ALA A 11 -3.16 -11.05 -10.83
N SER A 12 -3.66 -12.28 -10.92
CA SER A 12 -3.89 -12.92 -12.21
C SER A 12 -4.88 -12.09 -13.06
N PRO A 13 -4.72 -12.02 -14.39
CA PRO A 13 -5.70 -11.37 -15.27
C PRO A 13 -7.13 -11.92 -15.17
N ALA A 14 -7.30 -13.12 -14.60
CA ALA A 14 -8.62 -13.71 -14.37
C ALA A 14 -9.34 -13.19 -13.11
N ILE A 15 -8.65 -12.45 -12.23
CA ILE A 15 -9.26 -11.83 -11.05
C ILE A 15 -10.04 -10.60 -11.50
N LEU A 16 -11.37 -10.68 -11.36
CA LEU A 16 -12.31 -9.60 -11.70
C LEU A 16 -12.91 -8.92 -10.46
N ASP A 17 -12.47 -9.30 -9.25
CA ASP A 17 -12.88 -8.61 -8.03
C ASP A 17 -12.36 -7.16 -8.08
N PRO A 18 -13.22 -6.14 -7.99
CA PRO A 18 -12.79 -4.74 -8.09
C PRO A 18 -11.76 -4.34 -7.04
N ASN A 19 -11.68 -5.04 -5.91
CA ASN A 19 -10.68 -4.77 -4.88
C ASN A 19 -9.28 -5.20 -5.30
N PHE A 20 -9.14 -6.21 -6.18
CA PHE A 20 -7.86 -6.83 -6.52
C PHE A 20 -7.59 -6.96 -8.03
N GLU A 21 -8.52 -6.55 -8.89
CA GLU A 21 -8.32 -6.55 -10.33
C GLU A 21 -7.05 -5.76 -10.67
N ARG A 22 -6.11 -6.44 -11.35
CA ARG A 22 -4.78 -5.93 -11.74
C ARG A 22 -3.94 -5.39 -10.57
N ALA A 23 -4.25 -5.74 -9.32
CA ALA A 23 -3.52 -5.26 -8.16
C ALA A 23 -2.12 -5.89 -8.06
N VAL A 24 -1.16 -5.09 -7.61
CA VAL A 24 0.14 -5.53 -7.09
C VAL A 24 0.15 -5.21 -5.60
N VAL A 25 0.21 -6.24 -4.77
CA VAL A 25 0.15 -6.12 -3.31
C VAL A 25 1.51 -6.43 -2.70
N LEU A 26 2.07 -5.51 -1.92
CA LEU A 26 3.22 -5.78 -1.05
C LEU A 26 2.74 -6.41 0.26
N ILE A 27 3.26 -7.57 0.62
CA ILE A 27 3.01 -8.17 1.94
C ILE A 27 3.95 -7.52 2.96
N THR A 28 3.38 -6.85 3.95
CA THR A 28 4.12 -6.16 5.02
C THR A 28 4.29 -7.04 6.27
N ALA A 29 3.36 -7.96 6.50
CA ALA A 29 3.44 -8.96 7.56
C ALA A 29 2.76 -10.26 7.11
N HIS A 30 3.33 -11.41 7.48
CA HIS A 30 2.72 -12.72 7.29
C HIS A 30 3.11 -13.63 8.45
N THR A 31 2.11 -14.04 9.23
CA THR A 31 2.21 -14.91 10.40
C THR A 31 1.19 -16.04 10.30
N ASP A 32 1.17 -16.95 11.28
CA ASP A 32 0.17 -18.04 11.33
C ASP A 32 -1.28 -17.54 11.52
N GLU A 33 -1.45 -16.28 11.94
CA GLU A 33 -2.78 -15.64 12.09
C GLU A 33 -3.29 -15.00 10.79
N GLY A 34 -2.43 -14.83 9.79
CA GLY A 34 -2.77 -14.24 8.50
C GLY A 34 -1.69 -13.31 7.96
N ALA A 35 -2.09 -12.46 7.01
CA ALA A 35 -1.19 -11.51 6.36
C ALA A 35 -1.80 -10.11 6.26
N VAL A 36 -0.92 -9.11 6.29
CA VAL A 36 -1.24 -7.71 6.01
C VAL A 36 -0.47 -7.31 4.76
N GLY A 37 -1.12 -6.57 3.88
CA GLY A 37 -0.49 -6.04 2.68
C GLY A 37 -1.15 -4.77 2.18
N VAL A 38 -0.44 -4.07 1.30
CA VAL A 38 -0.88 -2.81 0.69
C VAL A 38 -0.77 -2.88 -0.83
N ILE A 39 -1.80 -2.41 -1.53
CA ILE A 39 -1.81 -2.28 -2.98
C ILE A 39 -0.92 -1.10 -3.38
N LEU A 40 0.03 -1.34 -4.29
CA LEU A 40 1.01 -0.34 -4.71
C LEU A 40 0.65 0.40 -6.00
N ASN A 41 -0.25 -0.14 -6.81
CA ASN A 41 -0.47 0.32 -8.19
C ASN A 41 -1.88 0.89 -8.43
N ARG A 42 -2.51 1.42 -7.38
CA ARG A 42 -3.85 2.02 -7.45
C ARG A 42 -3.81 3.48 -6.99
N CYS A 43 -3.42 4.35 -7.90
CA CYS A 43 -3.42 5.79 -7.68
C CYS A 43 -4.85 6.30 -7.43
N SER A 44 -5.03 7.15 -6.43
CA SER A 44 -6.29 7.85 -6.16
C SER A 44 -6.32 9.20 -6.87
N SER A 45 -7.45 9.92 -6.80
CA SER A 45 -7.53 11.30 -7.27
C SER A 45 -7.09 12.34 -6.24
N ALA A 46 -6.81 11.92 -5.00
CA ALA A 46 -6.44 12.82 -3.92
C ALA A 46 -4.92 12.97 -3.82
N THR A 47 -4.46 14.17 -3.48
CA THR A 47 -3.04 14.42 -3.18
C THR A 47 -2.74 14.28 -1.69
N VAL A 48 -1.46 14.24 -1.34
CA VAL A 48 -1.01 14.23 0.07
C VAL A 48 -1.53 15.44 0.82
N GLY A 49 -1.51 16.64 0.21
CA GLY A 49 -2.02 17.86 0.82
C GLY A 49 -3.51 17.83 1.13
N GLU A 50 -4.30 17.09 0.34
CA GLU A 50 -5.74 16.96 0.52
C GLU A 50 -6.11 15.88 1.54
N ALA A 51 -5.48 14.71 1.47
CA ALA A 51 -5.87 13.54 2.26
C ALA A 51 -5.08 13.38 3.56
N VAL A 52 -3.79 13.73 3.57
CA VAL A 52 -2.86 13.49 4.69
C VAL A 52 -1.89 14.66 4.86
N PRO A 53 -2.41 15.88 5.12
CA PRO A 53 -1.57 17.09 5.20
C PRO A 53 -0.51 17.03 6.30
N GLN A 54 -0.64 16.11 7.27
CA GLN A 54 0.37 15.93 8.32
C GLN A 54 1.70 15.37 7.78
N LEU A 55 1.70 14.77 6.58
CA LEU A 55 2.91 14.24 5.92
C LEU A 55 3.63 15.27 5.03
N ALA A 56 3.09 16.48 4.87
CA ALA A 56 3.71 17.56 4.12
C ALA A 56 5.18 17.89 4.48
N PRO A 57 5.68 17.68 5.73
CA PRO A 57 7.08 17.89 6.05
C PRO A 57 8.05 16.87 5.42
N VAL A 58 7.55 15.72 4.95
CA VAL A 58 8.37 14.59 4.47
C VAL A 58 8.01 14.13 3.07
N ILE A 59 6.84 14.51 2.54
CA ILE A 59 6.36 14.17 1.20
C ILE A 59 5.78 15.44 0.56
N ASP A 60 5.98 15.61 -0.75
CA ASP A 60 5.39 16.71 -1.51
C ASP A 60 3.85 16.67 -1.42
N ILE A 61 3.23 17.82 -1.18
CA ILE A 61 1.78 17.95 -1.03
C ILE A 61 1.02 17.65 -2.32
N ASP A 62 1.68 17.79 -3.47
CA ASP A 62 1.09 17.52 -4.79
C ASP A 62 1.25 16.05 -5.21
N GLU A 63 2.00 15.25 -4.44
CA GLU A 63 2.16 13.81 -4.70
C GLU A 63 0.81 13.09 -4.54
N PRO A 64 0.44 12.16 -5.45
CA PRO A 64 -0.79 11.41 -5.34
C PRO A 64 -0.77 10.41 -4.17
N VAL A 65 -1.91 10.25 -3.50
CA VAL A 65 -2.13 9.16 -2.55
C VAL A 65 -2.60 7.92 -3.30
N PHE A 66 -2.19 6.74 -2.82
CA PHE A 66 -2.58 5.45 -3.37
C PHE A 66 -3.61 4.76 -2.47
N VAL A 67 -4.58 4.08 -3.08
CA VAL A 67 -5.57 3.27 -2.35
C VAL A 67 -4.93 1.95 -1.96
N GLY A 68 -4.55 1.82 -0.69
CA GLY A 68 -3.81 0.67 -0.16
C GLY A 68 -4.62 -0.64 -0.06
N GLY A 69 -5.95 -0.59 -0.13
CA GLY A 69 -6.80 -1.78 -0.06
C GLY A 69 -8.22 -1.45 0.39
N PRO A 70 -9.10 -2.47 0.47
CA PRO A 70 -10.50 -2.27 0.87
C PRO A 70 -10.69 -2.14 2.39
N VAL A 71 -9.65 -2.41 3.18
CA VAL A 71 -9.72 -2.45 4.65
C VAL A 71 -9.22 -1.13 5.22
N ASN A 72 -9.95 -0.60 6.21
CA ASN A 72 -9.59 0.62 6.95
C ASN A 72 -9.22 1.80 6.02
N PRO A 73 -10.18 2.37 5.28
CA PRO A 73 -9.93 3.39 4.26
C PRO A 73 -9.35 4.70 4.82
N ASP A 74 -9.59 4.99 6.10
CA ASP A 74 -9.03 6.16 6.80
C ASP A 74 -7.62 5.88 7.36
N GLY A 75 -7.15 4.64 7.25
CA GLY A 75 -5.82 4.22 7.68
C GLY A 75 -4.74 4.70 6.72
N VAL A 76 -3.64 5.22 7.30
CA VAL A 76 -2.50 5.74 6.54
C VAL A 76 -1.31 4.80 6.71
N ALA A 77 -0.72 4.40 5.58
CA ALA A 77 0.55 3.69 5.53
C ALA A 77 1.54 4.49 4.68
N VAL A 78 2.78 4.58 5.14
CA VAL A 78 3.88 5.22 4.40
C VAL A 78 4.92 4.15 4.11
N LEU A 79 5.21 3.95 2.83
CA LEU A 79 6.34 3.13 2.38
C LEU A 79 7.49 4.07 2.04
N ALA A 80 8.59 3.95 2.78
CA ALA A 80 9.77 4.78 2.60
C ALA A 80 11.03 3.91 2.56
N GLU A 81 12.02 4.36 1.81
CA GLU A 81 13.38 3.86 1.89
C GLU A 81 14.14 4.73 2.89
N PHE A 82 14.89 4.10 3.81
CA PHE A 82 15.74 4.81 4.76
C PHE A 82 17.17 4.85 4.21
N GLU A 83 17.80 6.03 4.21
CA GLU A 83 19.20 6.20 3.74
C GLU A 83 20.22 5.48 4.64
N ASP A 84 19.87 5.22 5.91
CA ASP A 84 20.62 4.38 6.84
C ASP A 84 19.62 3.51 7.63
N PRO A 85 19.52 2.19 7.35
CA PRO A 85 18.56 1.29 7.99
C PRO A 85 19.03 0.70 9.33
N ASP A 86 20.23 1.10 9.82
CA ASP A 86 20.87 0.60 11.04
C ASP A 86 20.57 1.42 12.31
#